data_AF-A0A845HVD8-F1
#
_entry.id   AF-A0A845HVD8-F1
#
_cell.length_a   1.000
_cell.length_b   1.000
_cell.length_c   1.000
_cell.angle_alpha   90.00
_cell.angle_beta   90.00
_cell.angle_gamma   90.00
#
_symmetry.space_group_name_H-M   'P 1'
#
loop_
_entity.id
_entity.type
_entity.pdbx_description
1 polymer ?
#
loop_
_entity_poly.entity_id
_entity_poly.type
_entity_poly.pdbx_seq_one_letter_code
_entity_poly.pdbx_strand_id
1 'polypeptide(L)' 'MKYKVRALAVDLTVVPHTYTVPRDEIIDTATNQIFEACATIRDVEIAYEDFWNYLNGDDEVHDPSAKVKVLSVTPVDQ' A
#
# COMPACT_ATOMS: atom_id res chain seq x y z
N MET A 1 -7.27 -14.65 -3.45
CA MET A 1 -8.37 -13.71 -3.09
C MET A 1 -8.06 -12.35 -3.69
N LYS A 2 -9.07 -11.63 -4.18
CA LYS A 2 -8.87 -10.31 -4.77
C LYS A 2 -9.32 -9.21 -3.82
N TYR A 3 -8.50 -8.16 -3.71
CA TYR A 3 -8.79 -6.98 -2.91
C TYR A 3 -8.63 -5.73 -3.76
N LYS A 4 -9.52 -4.77 -3.56
CA LYS A 4 -9.38 -3.41 -4.05
C LYS A 4 -8.73 -2.58 -2.95
N VAL A 5 -7.52 -2.09 -3.20
CA VAL A 5 -6.78 -1.22 -2.29
C VAL A 5 -6.89 0.22 -2.80
N ARG A 6 -7.34 1.13 -1.94
CA ARG A 6 -7.30 2.57 -2.21
C ARG A 6 -6.18 3.20 -1.40
N ALA A 7 -5.24 3.87 -2.04
CA ALA A 7 -4.08 4.47 -1.39
C ALA A 7 -3.70 5.83 -1.98
N LEU A 8 -2.92 6.61 -1.24
CA LEU A 8 -2.32 7.86 -1.68
C LEU A 8 -0.87 7.96 -1.20
N ALA A 9 -0.11 8.90 -1.78
CA ALA A 9 1.19 9.30 -1.26
C ALA A 9 1.05 10.61 -0.49
N VAL A 10 1.66 10.68 0.70
CA VAL A 10 1.78 11.87 1.54
C VAL A 10 3.13 12.52 1.26
N ASP A 11 3.13 13.81 0.94
CA ASP A 11 4.33 14.63 0.80
C ASP A 11 4.76 15.15 2.18
N LEU A 12 5.93 14.67 2.63
CA LEU A 12 6.51 15.01 3.93
C LEU A 12 7.41 16.24 3.89
N THR A 13 7.67 16.81 2.71
CA THR A 13 8.58 17.96 2.54
C THR A 13 7.94 19.31 2.90
N VAL A 14 6.62 19.34 3.06
CA VAL A 14 5.84 20.55 3.36
C VAL A 14 5.02 20.40 4.63
N VAL A 15 4.76 21.52 5.31
CA VAL A 15 3.91 21.61 6.51
C VAL A 15 2.87 22.73 6.32
N PRO A 16 1.55 22.43 6.31
CA PRO A 16 0.96 21.10 6.51
C PRO A 16 1.29 20.15 5.35
N HIS A 17 1.42 18.86 5.66
CA HIS A 17 1.63 17.82 4.66
C HIS A 17 0.54 17.86 3.60
N THR A 18 0.94 17.62 2.35
CA THR A 18 0.00 17.48 1.23
C THR A 18 -0.08 16.01 0.81
N TYR A 19 -1.06 15.68 -0.04
CA TYR A 19 -1.26 14.31 -0.48
C TYR A 19 -1.73 14.26 -1.92
N THR A 20 -1.37 13.18 -2.61
CA THR A 20 -1.82 12.92 -3.98
C THR A 20 -3.30 12.56 -4.00
N VAL A 21 -3.91 12.63 -5.18
CA VAL A 21 -5.24 12.05 -5.40
C VAL A 21 -5.18 10.55 -5.09
N PRO A 22 -6.15 10.01 -4.31
CA PRO A 22 -6.16 8.57 -4.02
C PRO A 22 -6.40 7.76 -5.29
N ARG A 23 -5.67 6.66 -5.43
CA ARG A 23 -5.78 5.70 -6.53
C ARG A 23 -6.27 4.35 -6.03
N ASP A 24 -6.95 3.62 -6.90
CA ASP A 24 -7.44 2.28 -6.64
C ASP A 24 -6.60 1.26 -7.41
N GLU A 25 -6.23 0.16 -6.76
CA GLU A 25 -5.50 -0.97 -7.36
C GLU A 25 -6.18 -2.29 -6.99
N ILE A 26 -6.19 -3.24 -7.91
CA ILE A 26 -6.69 -4.60 -7.66
C ILE A 26 -5.50 -5.52 -7.38
N ILE A 27 -5.45 -6.04 -6.17
CA ILE A 27 -4.44 -6.98 -5.71
C ILE A 27 -5.03 -8.38 -5.73
N ASP A 28 -4.42 -9.28 -6.49
CA ASP A 28 -4.73 -10.70 -6.45
C ASP A 28 -3.66 -11.44 -5.65
N THR A 29 -4.01 -11.81 -4.41
CA THR A 29 -3.13 -12.54 -3.49
C THR A 29 -2.71 -13.92 -4.01
N ALA A 30 -3.40 -14.48 -5.01
CA ALA A 30 -3.04 -15.77 -5.59
C ALA A 30 -1.94 -15.68 -6.66
N THR A 31 -1.75 -14.51 -7.27
CA THR A 31 -0.79 -14.32 -8.37
C THR A 31 0.32 -13.33 -8.04
N ASN A 32 0.11 -12.46 -7.04
CA ASN A 32 1.11 -11.53 -6.57
C ASN A 32 1.85 -12.10 -5.37
N GLN A 33 3.11 -12.52 -5.57
CA GLN A 33 3.96 -13.14 -4.55
C GLN A 33 4.14 -12.27 -3.30
N ILE A 34 4.13 -10.94 -3.42
CA ILE A 34 4.24 -10.02 -2.28
C ILE A 34 3.08 -10.22 -1.29
N PHE A 35 1.92 -10.65 -1.78
CA PHE A 35 0.70 -10.79 -0.99
C PHE A 35 0.28 -12.24 -0.79
N GLU A 36 1.14 -13.23 -1.10
CA GLU A 36 0.77 -14.66 -1.07
C GLU A 36 0.38 -15.14 0.33
N ALA A 37 1.00 -14.56 1.37
CA ALA A 37 0.73 -14.88 2.77
C ALA A 37 -0.43 -14.06 3.37
N CYS A 38 -1.03 -13.14 2.62
CA CYS A 38 -2.10 -12.29 3.13
C CYS A 38 -3.41 -13.07 3.27
N ALA A 39 -3.89 -13.23 4.50
CA ALA A 39 -5.15 -13.92 4.80
C ALA A 39 -6.28 -12.95 5.17
N THR A 40 -5.93 -11.74 5.60
CA THR A 40 -6.88 -10.74 6.10
C THR A 40 -6.71 -9.40 5.41
N ILE A 41 -7.74 -8.55 5.51
CA ILE A 41 -7.72 -7.15 5.06
C ILE A 41 -6.52 -6.39 5.67
N ARG A 42 -6.21 -6.69 6.94
CA ARG A 42 -5.08 -6.07 7.65
C ARG A 42 -3.74 -6.47 7.06
N ASP A 43 -3.57 -7.74 6.68
CA ASP A 43 -2.32 -8.22 6.08
C ASP A 43 -2.06 -7.52 4.75
N VAL A 44 -3.11 -7.35 3.93
CA VAL A 44 -3.02 -6.63 2.64
C VAL A 44 -2.64 -5.16 2.85
N GLU A 45 -3.22 -4.49 3.84
CA GLU A 45 -2.86 -3.10 4.17
C GLU A 45 -1.38 -2.98 4.53
N ILE A 46 -0.91 -3.83 5.45
CA ILE A 46 0.49 -3.84 5.89
C ILE A 46 1.41 -4.14 4.72
N ALA A 47 1.17 -5.22 3.97
CA ALA A 47 2.01 -5.62 2.85
C ALA A 47 2.06 -4.56 1.73
N TYR A 48 0.95 -3.87 1.47
CA TYR A 48 0.90 -2.82 0.46
C TYR A 48 1.73 -1.60 0.88
N GLU A 49 1.58 -1.13 2.13
CA GLU A 49 2.38 -0.02 2.64
C GLU A 49 3.85 -0.37 2.75
N ASP A 50 4.16 -1.59 3.21
CA ASP A 50 5.53 -2.08 3.35
C ASP A 50 6.25 -2.13 2.00
N PHE A 51 5.61 -2.75 1.00
CA PHE A 51 6.13 -2.83 -0.36
C PHE A 51 6.49 -1.47 -0.95
N TRP A 52 5.62 -0.46 -0.80
CA TRP A 52 5.86 0.86 -1.37
C TRP A 52 6.85 1.70 -0.55
N ASN A 53 6.84 1.57 0.78
CA ASN A 53 7.67 2.40 1.65
C ASN A 53 9.08 1.85 1.86
N TYR A 54 9.30 0.55 1.65
CA TYR A 54 10.55 -0.18 1.91
C TYR A 54 10.97 -1.08 0.74
N LEU A 55 10.65 -0.66 -0.50
CA LEU A 55 10.96 -1.42 -1.73
C LEU A 55 12.43 -1.86 -1.85
N ASN A 56 13.35 -1.12 -1.23
CA ASN A 56 14.80 -1.37 -1.30
C ASN A 56 15.31 -2.28 -0.15
N GLY A 57 14.47 -2.59 0.85
CA GLY A 57 14.81 -3.43 2.00
C GLY A 57 14.25 -2.90 3.32
N ASP A 58 14.15 -3.78 4.31
CA ASP A 58 13.49 -3.53 5.60
C ASP A 58 14.10 -2.36 6.41
N ASP A 59 15.39 -2.10 6.24
CA ASP A 59 16.13 -1.03 6.93
C ASP A 59 16.34 0.23 6.04
N GLU A 60 15.71 0.29 4.86
CA GLU A 60 15.84 1.39 3.92
C GLU A 60 14.49 1.95 3.47
N VAL A 61 14.18 3.18 3.89
CA VAL A 61 13.02 3.90 3.36
C VAL A 61 13.25 4.20 1.87
N HIS A 62 12.36 3.71 1.01
CA HIS A 62 12.45 3.87 -0.44
C HIS A 62 12.49 5.34 -0.87
N ASP A 63 11.59 6.16 -0.33
CA ASP A 63 11.55 7.60 -0.55
C ASP A 63 11.37 8.32 0.79
N PRO A 64 12.40 9.01 1.32
CA PRO A 64 12.27 9.73 2.59
C PRO A 64 11.40 10.99 2.49
N SER A 65 11.09 11.46 1.27
CA SER A 65 10.25 12.62 1.02
C SER A 65 8.74 12.30 1.00
N ALA A 66 8.39 11.02 0.90
CA ALA A 66 7.01 10.59 0.78
C ALA A 66 6.69 9.33 1.60
N LYS A 67 5.42 9.17 1.96
CA LYS A 67 4.90 7.88 2.47
C LYS A 67 3.63 7.48 1.76
N VAL A 68 3.56 6.22 1.33
CA VAL A 68 2.31 5.63 0.84
C VAL A 68 1.46 5.23 2.04
N LYS A 69 0.18 5.63 2.01
CA LYS A 69 -0.81 5.27 3.01
C LYS A 69 -2.05 4.69 2.33
N VAL A 70 -2.51 3.57 2.84
CA VAL A 70 -3.76 2.92 2.47
C VAL A 70 -4.91 3.58 3.22
N LEU A 71 -5.99 3.87 2.49
CA LEU A 71 -7.22 4.46 3.01
C LEU A 71 -8.31 3.40 3.22
N SER A 72 -8.35 2.39 2.35
CA SER A 72 -9.30 1.29 2.46
C SER A 72 -8.83 0.06 1.69
N VAL A 73 -9.16 -1.11 2.23
CA VAL A 73 -9.02 -2.39 1.55
C VAL A 73 -10.38 -3.07 1.54
N THR A 74 -10.91 -3.36 0.35
CA THR A 74 -12.22 -4.00 0.19
C THR A 74 -12.06 -5.32 -0.56
N PRO A 75 -12.57 -6.45 -0.04
CA PRO A 75 -12.66 -7.69 -0.81
C PRO A 75 -13.44 -7.45 -2.11
N VAL A 76 -12.95 -8.01 -3.20
CA VAL A 76 -13.68 -8.00 -4.49
C VAL A 76 -14.30 -9.38 -4.63
N ASP A 77 -15.62 -9.44 -4.52
CA ASP A 77 -16.37 -10.66 -4.82
C ASP A 77 -16.08 -11.08 -6.27
N GLN A 78 -15.76 -12.36 -6.46
CA GLN A 78 -15.47 -12.94 -7.77
C GLN A 78 -16.72 -13.14 -8.61
#